data_AF-A0A2M4AZZ2-F1
#
_entry.id   AF-A0A2M4AZZ2-F1
#
_cell.length_a   1.000
_cell.length_b   1.000
_cell.length_c   1.000
_cell.angle_alpha   90.00
_cell.angle_beta   90.00
_cell.angle_gamma   90.00
#
_symmetry.space_group_name_H-M   'P 1'
#
loop_
_entity.id
_entity.type
_entity.pdbx_description
1 polymer ?
#
loop_
_entity_poly.entity_id
_entity_poly.type
_entity_poly.pdbx_seq_one_letter_code
_entity_poly.pdbx_strand_id
1 'polypeptide(L)'
;RHTNLKIRDLPNCAKTLLKTSVSITSEITTLGNGQLWYKGIKTCLNETLKYVSRPIRVSLNVNIDGIPVFKSSRLQFWPILIDILEIPVIKPMAVAIYCGDTKPQNIEAYLRQFVDELKGLINDGLDINGHNIAVKVRCFICDSPARAFLKGVAYFNATDV
;
A
#
# COMPACT_ATOMS: atom_id res chain seq x y z
N ARG A 1 25.59 13.28 -42.77
CA ARG A 1 26.19 13.78 -41.51
C ARG A 1 25.81 12.80 -40.40
N HIS A 2 26.63 11.78 -40.19
CA HIS A 2 26.42 10.77 -39.15
C HIS A 2 26.92 11.33 -37.82
N THR A 3 26.05 11.45 -36.83
CA THR A 3 26.43 11.81 -35.46
C THR A 3 27.06 10.59 -34.80
N ASN A 4 28.37 10.66 -34.58
CA ASN A 4 29.10 9.76 -33.70
C ASN A 4 28.62 9.98 -32.25
N LEU A 5 27.57 9.28 -31.84
CA LEU A 5 27.24 9.12 -30.42
C LEU A 5 28.33 8.24 -29.81
N LYS A 6 29.24 8.83 -29.03
CA LYS A 6 30.22 8.07 -28.27
C LYS A 6 29.45 7.26 -27.22
N ILE A 7 29.73 5.96 -27.12
CA ILE A 7 29.15 5.05 -26.12
C ILE A 7 29.31 5.56 -24.67
N ARG A 8 30.26 6.47 -24.42
CA ARG A 8 30.48 7.12 -23.12
C ARG A 8 29.38 8.11 -22.70
N ASP A 9 28.52 8.52 -23.63
CA ASP A 9 27.40 9.43 -23.37
C ASP A 9 26.08 8.68 -23.08
N LEU A 10 26.10 7.34 -23.11
CA LEU A 10 24.93 6.53 -22.74
C LEU A 10 24.92 6.29 -21.23
N PRO A 11 23.78 6.49 -20.55
CA PRO A 11 23.64 6.17 -19.14
C PRO A 11 23.94 4.68 -18.89
N ASN A 12 24.76 4.42 -17.88
CA ASN A 12 25.30 3.10 -17.57
C ASN A 12 24.22 2.05 -17.21
N CYS A 13 22.98 2.48 -16.95
CA CYS A 13 21.82 1.59 -16.87
C CYS A 13 20.53 2.35 -17.23
N ALA A 14 19.47 1.62 -17.55
CA ALA A 14 18.15 2.19 -17.85
C ALA A 14 17.61 3.10 -16.73
N LYS A 15 18.02 2.87 -15.46
CA LYS A 15 17.65 3.73 -14.32
C LYS A 15 18.21 5.14 -14.41
N THR A 16 19.37 5.34 -15.06
CA THR A 16 19.97 6.67 -15.25
C THR A 16 19.44 7.40 -16.48
N LEU A 17 18.81 6.67 -17.41
CA LEU A 17 18.16 7.24 -18.61
C LEU A 17 16.83 7.91 -18.27
N LEU A 18 16.05 7.28 -17.40
CA LEU A 18 14.79 7.82 -16.92
C LEU A 18 15.10 8.65 -15.66
N LYS A 19 15.30 9.97 -15.84
CA LYS A 19 15.11 10.93 -14.74
C LYS A 19 13.63 10.91 -14.34
N THR A 20 13.21 9.85 -13.67
CA THR A 20 11.88 9.80 -13.05
C THR A 20 11.87 10.94 -12.05
N SER A 21 10.97 11.89 -12.24
CA SER A 21 10.74 12.95 -11.26
C SER A 21 10.38 12.27 -9.94
N VAL A 22 11.32 12.25 -9.00
CA VAL A 22 11.12 11.79 -7.63
C VAL A 22 10.38 12.91 -6.89
N SER A 23 9.19 13.26 -7.36
CA SER A 23 8.22 13.99 -6.55
C SER A 23 7.54 12.96 -5.67
N ILE A 24 8.29 12.42 -4.69
CA ILE A 24 7.70 11.62 -3.62
C ILE A 24 6.86 12.60 -2.81
N THR A 25 5.57 12.68 -3.13
CA THR A 25 4.60 13.49 -2.38
C THR A 25 4.21 12.83 -1.04
N SER A 26 4.66 11.60 -0.81
CA SER A 26 4.35 10.78 0.37
C SER A 26 5.62 10.54 1.19
N GLU A 27 5.77 11.28 2.29
CA GLU A 27 6.94 11.20 3.16
C GLU A 27 7.15 9.77 3.66
N ILE A 28 8.37 9.23 3.45
CA ILE A 28 8.78 7.96 4.06
C ILE A 28 9.10 8.24 5.52
N THR A 29 8.40 7.58 6.43
CA THR A 29 8.56 7.76 7.88
C THR A 29 9.35 6.59 8.46
N THR A 30 10.21 6.85 9.44
CA THR A 30 10.91 5.79 10.18
C THR A 30 9.96 5.18 11.19
N LEU A 31 9.88 3.84 11.21
CA LEU A 31 9.04 3.10 12.13
C LEU A 31 9.84 1.96 12.78
N GLY A 32 10.36 2.21 13.98
CA GLY A 32 11.24 1.25 14.67
C GLY A 32 12.51 0.97 13.86
N ASN A 33 12.72 -0.31 13.52
CA ASN A 33 13.84 -0.76 12.69
C ASN A 33 13.53 -0.76 11.17
N GLY A 34 12.40 -0.19 10.75
CA GLY A 34 11.99 -0.13 9.35
C GLY A 34 11.54 1.24 8.89
N GLN A 35 11.03 1.28 7.67
CA GLN A 35 10.52 2.47 7.01
C GLN A 35 9.09 2.21 6.53
N LEU A 36 8.21 3.20 6.70
CA LEU A 36 6.83 3.17 6.24
C LEU A 36 6.63 4.26 5.19
N TRP A 37 6.27 3.82 3.99
CA TRP A 37 5.71 4.70 2.97
C TRP A 37 4.18 4.63 3.04
N TYR A 38 3.52 5.79 3.07
CA TYR A 38 2.07 5.89 3.14
C TYR A 38 1.53 6.77 2.00
N LYS A 39 0.76 6.18 1.08
CA LYS A 39 0.08 6.87 -0.03
C LYS A 39 -1.30 7.38 0.35
N GLY A 40 -2.01 6.60 1.17
CA GLY A 40 -3.36 6.91 1.62
C GLY A 40 -4.47 6.36 0.73
N ILE A 41 -5.58 6.01 1.37
CA ILE A 41 -6.78 5.44 0.76
C ILE A 41 -7.44 6.50 -0.13
N LYS A 42 -7.57 7.74 0.34
CA LYS A 42 -8.15 8.87 -0.41
C LYS A 42 -7.41 9.08 -1.72
N THR A 43 -6.09 9.10 -1.70
CA THR A 43 -5.25 9.26 -2.90
C THR A 43 -5.51 8.13 -3.90
N CYS A 44 -5.47 6.87 -3.43
CA CYS A 44 -5.73 5.70 -4.28
C CYS A 44 -7.14 5.72 -4.90
N LEU A 45 -8.17 6.04 -4.11
CA LEU A 45 -9.55 6.12 -4.59
C LEU A 45 -9.75 7.32 -5.54
N ASN A 46 -9.16 8.48 -5.25
CA ASN A 46 -9.22 9.66 -6.12
C ASN A 46 -8.66 9.37 -7.52
N GLU A 47 -7.47 8.76 -7.59
CA GLU A 47 -6.85 8.41 -8.88
C GLU A 47 -7.68 7.38 -9.67
N THR A 48 -8.28 6.43 -8.96
CA THR A 48 -8.97 5.28 -9.53
C THR A 48 -10.39 5.60 -9.97
N LEU A 49 -11.09 6.42 -9.18
CA LEU A 49 -12.49 6.79 -9.37
C LEU A 49 -12.63 8.19 -9.99
N LYS A 50 -11.54 8.75 -10.55
CA LYS A 50 -11.50 10.11 -11.13
C LYS A 50 -12.56 10.40 -12.20
N TYR A 51 -13.11 9.37 -12.84
CA TYR A 51 -14.14 9.51 -13.88
C TYR A 51 -15.55 9.16 -13.39
N VAL A 52 -15.74 8.97 -12.09
CA VAL A 52 -17.07 8.79 -11.51
C VAL A 52 -17.88 10.08 -11.71
N SER A 53 -19.07 9.90 -12.29
CA SER A 53 -20.02 10.96 -12.66
C SER A 53 -21.37 10.84 -11.96
N ARG A 54 -21.45 9.97 -10.95
CA ARG A 54 -22.65 9.75 -10.13
C ARG A 54 -22.27 9.26 -8.73
N PRO A 55 -23.12 9.43 -7.72
CA PRO A 55 -22.89 8.83 -6.41
C PRO A 55 -22.81 7.30 -6.53
N ILE A 56 -21.80 6.70 -5.92
CA ILE A 56 -21.62 5.25 -5.86
C ILE A 56 -21.29 4.81 -4.43
N ARG A 57 -21.40 3.51 -4.20
CA ARG A 57 -20.93 2.87 -2.97
C ARG A 57 -19.81 1.90 -3.34
N VAL A 58 -18.73 1.94 -2.57
CA VAL A 58 -17.58 1.05 -2.74
C VAL A 58 -17.32 0.25 -1.48
N SER A 59 -17.09 -1.05 -1.66
CA SER A 59 -16.76 -1.99 -0.62
C SER A 59 -15.29 -2.39 -0.76
N LEU A 60 -14.48 -2.00 0.22
CA LEU A 60 -13.04 -2.28 0.23
C LEU A 60 -12.77 -3.67 0.80
N ASN A 61 -12.03 -4.51 0.07
CA ASN A 61 -11.30 -5.60 0.71
C ASN A 61 -9.89 -5.10 1.02
N VAL A 62 -9.43 -5.34 2.25
CA VAL A 62 -8.10 -4.90 2.71
C VAL A 62 -7.22 -6.14 2.84
N ASN A 63 -6.07 -6.16 2.18
CA ASN A 63 -5.09 -7.24 2.34
C ASN A 63 -3.83 -6.72 3.04
N ILE A 64 -3.38 -7.46 4.05
CA ILE A 64 -2.15 -7.15 4.79
C ILE A 64 -1.41 -8.47 5.04
N ASP A 65 -0.21 -8.60 4.49
CA ASP A 65 0.61 -9.80 4.62
C ASP A 65 2.10 -9.46 4.56
N GLY A 66 2.96 -10.35 5.06
CA GLY A 66 4.41 -10.24 4.98
C GLY A 66 4.97 -10.93 3.73
N ILE A 67 5.72 -10.20 2.92
CA ILE A 67 6.32 -10.72 1.69
C ILE A 67 7.85 -10.53 1.74
N PRO A 68 8.65 -11.61 1.64
CA PRO A 68 10.11 -11.47 1.58
C PRO A 68 10.53 -10.76 0.29
N VAL A 69 11.40 -9.75 0.41
CA VAL A 69 11.88 -8.98 -0.75
C VAL A 69 12.95 -9.77 -1.52
N PHE A 70 13.81 -10.47 -0.80
CA PHE A 70 14.86 -11.31 -1.37
C PHE A 70 14.90 -12.66 -0.67
N LYS A 71 15.26 -13.72 -1.40
CA LYS A 71 15.36 -15.07 -0.83
C LYS A 71 16.48 -15.22 0.20
N SER A 72 17.52 -14.38 0.10
CA SER A 72 18.73 -14.44 0.93
C SER A 72 18.83 -13.31 1.95
N SER A 73 17.82 -12.43 2.04
CA SER A 73 17.78 -11.33 3.01
C SER A 73 16.61 -11.51 3.97
N ARG A 74 16.77 -10.95 5.18
CA ARG A 74 15.66 -10.83 6.14
C ARG A 74 14.69 -9.71 5.79
N LEU A 75 15.04 -8.88 4.81
CA LEU A 75 14.22 -7.75 4.36
C LEU A 75 12.85 -8.23 3.87
N GLN A 76 11.80 -7.67 4.46
CA GLN A 76 10.42 -8.01 4.22
C GLN A 76 9.61 -6.75 3.96
N PHE A 77 8.63 -6.86 3.06
CA PHE A 77 7.56 -5.89 2.91
C PHE A 77 6.32 -6.33 3.66
N TRP A 78 5.65 -5.36 4.28
CA TRP A 78 4.33 -5.49 4.87
C TRP A 78 3.42 -4.44 4.24
N PRO A 79 2.90 -4.69 3.02
CA PRO A 79 1.98 -3.78 2.37
C PRO A 79 0.58 -3.81 3.00
N ILE A 80 -0.07 -2.66 2.98
CA ILE A 80 -1.53 -2.54 3.13
C ILE A 80 -2.08 -2.31 1.73
N LEU A 81 -2.76 -3.33 1.20
CA LEU A 81 -3.38 -3.31 -0.12
C LEU A 81 -4.89 -3.16 0.02
N ILE A 82 -5.52 -2.49 -0.93
CA ILE A 82 -6.98 -2.43 -1.05
C ILE A 82 -7.42 -2.76 -2.47
N ASP A 83 -8.56 -3.42 -2.61
CA ASP A 83 -9.31 -3.51 -3.87
C ASP A 83 -10.78 -3.09 -3.67
N ILE A 84 -11.50 -2.91 -4.77
CA ILE A 84 -12.90 -2.49 -4.76
C ILE A 84 -13.75 -3.63 -5.31
N LEU A 85 -14.64 -4.19 -4.47
CA LEU A 85 -15.49 -5.32 -4.86
C LEU A 85 -16.34 -5.01 -6.10
N GLU A 86 -16.96 -3.82 -6.14
CA GLU A 86 -17.88 -3.42 -7.19
C GLU A 86 -17.19 -3.22 -8.55
N ILE A 87 -15.85 -3.14 -8.58
CA ILE A 87 -15.09 -2.85 -9.79
C ILE A 87 -13.85 -3.78 -9.86
N PRO A 88 -14.04 -5.08 -10.11
CA PRO A 88 -12.98 -6.09 -10.05
C PRO A 88 -11.93 -5.97 -11.15
N VAL A 89 -12.18 -5.15 -12.18
CA VAL A 89 -11.19 -4.83 -13.23
C VAL A 89 -10.05 -3.95 -12.70
N ILE A 90 -10.28 -3.22 -11.60
CA ILE A 90 -9.22 -2.46 -10.93
C ILE A 90 -8.37 -3.43 -10.12
N LYS A 91 -7.06 -3.41 -10.38
CA LYS A 91 -6.10 -4.21 -9.62
C LYS A 91 -5.94 -3.67 -8.19
N PRO A 92 -5.55 -4.52 -7.23
CA PRO A 92 -5.24 -4.07 -5.88
C PRO A 92 -4.24 -2.91 -5.86
N MET A 93 -4.51 -1.93 -5.01
CA MET A 93 -3.73 -0.70 -4.85
C MET A 93 -2.97 -0.73 -3.54
N ALA A 94 -1.69 -0.35 -3.57
CA ALA A 94 -0.90 -0.17 -2.36
C ALA A 94 -1.24 1.16 -1.69
N VAL A 95 -1.80 1.08 -0.49
CA VAL A 95 -2.09 2.23 0.38
C VAL A 95 -0.88 2.58 1.24
N ALA A 96 -0.21 1.55 1.74
CA ALA A 96 0.99 1.70 2.55
C ALA A 96 1.94 0.54 2.27
N ILE A 97 3.24 0.77 2.43
CA ILE A 97 4.26 -0.27 2.37
C ILE A 97 5.24 -0.03 3.51
N TYR A 98 5.27 -0.96 4.46
CA TYR A 98 6.37 -1.03 5.42
C TYR A 98 7.49 -1.90 4.85
N CYS A 99 8.74 -1.49 5.09
CA CYS A 99 9.96 -2.20 4.72
C CYS A 99 10.88 -2.30 5.93
N GLY A 100 11.31 -3.51 6.28
CA GLY A 100 12.29 -3.74 7.35
C GLY A 100 12.75 -5.19 7.43
N ASP A 101 13.74 -5.46 8.27
CA ASP A 101 14.29 -6.81 8.46
C ASP A 101 13.34 -7.77 9.22
N THR A 102 12.29 -7.22 9.80
CA THR A 102 11.25 -7.95 10.53
C THR A 102 9.90 -7.35 10.20
N LYS A 103 8.81 -8.03 10.57
CA LYS A 103 7.48 -7.39 10.64
C LYS A 103 7.51 -6.11 11.50
N PRO A 104 6.58 -5.17 11.30
CA PRO A 104 6.52 -3.95 12.10
C PRO A 104 6.45 -4.28 13.60
N GLN A 105 7.38 -3.73 14.39
CA GLN A 105 7.45 -4.03 15.83
C GLN A 105 6.30 -3.36 16.61
N ASN A 106 5.89 -2.17 16.17
CA ASN A 106 4.74 -1.47 16.72
C ASN A 106 3.59 -1.53 15.70
N ILE A 107 2.63 -2.42 15.96
CA ILE A 107 1.43 -2.60 15.12
C ILE A 107 0.53 -1.35 15.11
N GLU A 108 0.44 -0.65 16.25
CA GLU A 108 -0.40 0.53 16.38
C GLU A 108 0.13 1.66 15.50
N ALA A 109 1.43 1.95 15.57
CA ALA A 109 2.04 3.00 14.76
C ALA A 109 2.05 2.62 13.25
N TYR A 110 2.15 1.33 12.92
CA TYR A 110 2.02 0.83 11.55
C TYR A 110 0.62 1.07 10.98
N LEU A 111 -0.44 0.83 11.77
CA LEU A 111 -1.83 0.94 11.32
C LEU A 111 -2.46 2.32 11.55
N ARG A 112 -1.85 3.19 12.35
CA ARG A 112 -2.44 4.46 12.81
C ARG A 112 -2.98 5.31 11.66
N GLN A 113 -2.13 5.67 10.71
CA GLN A 113 -2.51 6.52 9.57
C GLN A 113 -3.62 5.87 8.72
N PHE A 114 -3.51 4.56 8.48
CA PHE A 114 -4.50 3.77 7.75
C PHE A 114 -5.87 3.78 8.42
N VAL A 115 -5.91 3.48 9.73
CA VAL A 115 -7.16 3.36 10.49
C VAL A 115 -7.83 4.72 10.64
N ASP A 116 -7.07 5.79 10.90
CA ASP A 116 -7.64 7.13 11.08
C ASP A 116 -8.24 7.65 9.77
N GLU A 117 -7.56 7.45 8.64
CA GLU A 117 -8.10 7.81 7.33
C GLU A 117 -9.33 6.97 6.96
N LEU A 118 -9.28 5.66 7.21
CA LEU A 118 -10.37 4.73 6.92
C LEU A 118 -11.64 5.07 7.73
N LYS A 119 -11.49 5.44 9.01
CA LYS A 119 -12.63 5.88 9.84
C LYS A 119 -13.29 7.12 9.26
N GLY A 120 -12.51 8.12 8.86
CA GLY A 120 -13.05 9.32 8.20
C GLY A 120 -13.81 8.96 6.93
N LEU A 121 -13.25 8.09 6.08
CA LEU A 121 -13.90 7.65 4.85
C LEU A 121 -15.20 6.85 5.08
N ILE A 122 -15.26 6.03 6.12
CA ILE A 122 -16.48 5.27 6.46
C ILE A 122 -17.59 6.21 6.94
N ASN A 123 -17.24 7.23 7.74
CA ASN A 123 -18.22 8.15 8.33
C ASN A 123 -18.70 9.20 7.32
N ASP A 124 -17.77 9.78 6.57
CA ASP A 124 -18.03 10.97 5.76
C ASP A 124 -18.10 10.67 4.25
N GLY A 125 -17.63 9.49 3.82
CA GLY A 125 -17.44 9.17 2.42
C GLY A 125 -16.23 9.87 1.80
N LEU A 126 -16.20 9.92 0.48
CA LEU A 126 -15.18 10.61 -0.31
C LEU A 126 -15.83 11.41 -1.44
N ASP A 127 -15.64 12.72 -1.46
CA ASP A 127 -16.15 13.55 -2.55
C ASP A 127 -15.20 13.56 -3.75
N ILE A 128 -15.71 13.10 -4.90
CA ILE A 128 -15.01 13.11 -6.18
C ILE A 128 -15.92 13.74 -7.23
N ASN A 129 -15.44 14.81 -7.88
CA ASN A 129 -16.21 15.54 -8.91
C ASN A 129 -17.61 15.99 -8.44
N GLY A 130 -17.75 16.39 -7.18
CA GLY A 130 -19.04 16.78 -6.59
C GLY A 130 -19.99 15.62 -6.28
N HIS A 131 -19.54 14.37 -6.42
CA HIS A 131 -20.30 13.18 -6.04
C HIS A 131 -19.69 12.55 -4.80
N ASN A 132 -20.49 12.42 -3.75
CA ASN A 132 -20.07 11.70 -2.55
C ASN A 132 -20.08 10.19 -2.79
N ILE A 133 -18.93 9.57 -2.61
CA ILE A 133 -18.73 8.13 -2.70
C ILE A 133 -18.78 7.55 -1.30
N ALA A 134 -19.78 6.70 -1.04
CA ALA A 134 -19.88 6.03 0.24
C ALA A 134 -18.88 4.85 0.30
N VAL A 135 -18.05 4.82 1.33
CA VAL A 135 -17.02 3.80 1.53
C VAL A 135 -17.42 2.87 2.67
N LYS A 136 -17.29 1.56 2.47
CA LYS A 136 -17.37 0.58 3.56
C LYS A 136 -16.25 -0.45 3.46
N VAL A 137 -15.90 -1.05 4.58
CA VAL A 137 -14.99 -2.21 4.61
C VAL A 137 -15.83 -3.47 4.49
N ARG A 138 -15.48 -4.33 3.53
CA ARG A 138 -16.09 -5.66 3.40
C ARG A 138 -15.37 -6.68 4.26
N CYS A 139 -14.05 -6.80 4.10
CA CYS A 139 -13.26 -7.75 4.86
C CYS A 139 -11.77 -7.35 4.92
N PHE A 140 -11.08 -7.98 5.87
CA PHE A 140 -9.62 -8.05 5.92
C PHE A 140 -9.18 -9.45 5.49
N ILE A 141 -8.24 -9.53 4.55
CA ILE A 141 -7.71 -10.75 3.95
C ILE A 141 -6.24 -10.86 4.37
N CYS A 142 -5.94 -11.88 5.16
CA CYS A 142 -4.60 -12.17 5.67
C CYS A 142 -4.49 -13.66 5.97
N ASP A 143 -3.28 -14.21 5.87
CA ASP A 143 -3.01 -15.56 6.33
C ASP A 143 -3.08 -15.66 7.87
N SER A 144 -2.97 -16.86 8.42
CA SER A 144 -3.12 -17.06 9.87
C SER A 144 -2.04 -16.33 10.71
N PRO A 145 -0.74 -16.39 10.36
CA PRO A 145 0.31 -15.59 11.00
C PRO A 145 0.08 -14.07 10.96
N ALA A 146 -0.24 -13.52 9.79
CA ALA A 146 -0.49 -12.08 9.63
C ALA A 146 -1.74 -11.67 10.40
N ARG A 147 -2.81 -12.47 10.38
CA ARG A 147 -4.02 -12.21 11.19
C ARG A 147 -3.73 -12.18 12.69
N ALA A 148 -2.92 -13.11 13.20
CA ALA A 148 -2.53 -13.14 14.60
C ALA A 148 -1.74 -11.87 14.98
N PHE A 149 -0.80 -11.47 14.12
CA PHE A 149 -0.05 -10.23 14.28
C PHE A 149 -0.95 -8.98 14.28
N LEU A 150 -1.85 -8.84 13.32
CA LEU A 150 -2.79 -7.71 13.24
C LEU A 150 -3.69 -7.61 14.46
N LYS A 151 -4.09 -8.76 15.03
CA LYS A 151 -4.90 -8.83 16.25
C LYS A 151 -4.09 -8.63 17.54
N GLY A 152 -2.76 -8.61 17.48
CA GLY A 152 -1.89 -8.59 18.65
C GLY A 152 -1.98 -9.87 19.50
N VAL A 153 -2.33 -11.01 18.90
CA VAL A 153 -2.43 -12.31 19.60
C VAL A 153 -1.28 -13.23 19.21
N ALA A 154 -0.92 -14.15 20.11
CA ALA A 154 0.07 -15.17 19.82
C ALA A 154 -0.41 -16.09 18.70
N TYR A 155 0.50 -16.40 17.77
CA TYR A 155 0.26 -17.41 16.75
C TYR A 155 0.59 -18.78 17.35
N PHE A 156 -0.44 -19.55 17.71
CA PHE A 156 -0.27 -20.94 18.13
C PHE A 156 -0.15 -21.81 16.89
N ASN A 157 1.08 -22.14 16.49
CA ASN A 157 1.31 -23.36 15.72
C ASN A 157 1.17 -24.52 16.71
N ALA A 158 0.07 -25.26 16.63
CA ALA A 158 0.02 -26.58 17.25
C ALA A 158 0.99 -27.49 16.49
N THR A 159 2.22 -27.57 16.96
CA THR A 159 3.12 -28.69 16.67
C THR A 159 3.84 -29.08 17.96
N ASP A 160 3.06 -29.65 18.88
CA ASP A 160 3.62 -30.62 19.83
C ASP A 160 3.56 -31.98 19.14
N VAL A 161 4.65 -32.41 18.51
CA VAL A 161 5.28 -33.76 18.59
C VAL A 161 6.71 -33.65 18.08
#